data_AF-A0A433P5F0-F1
#
_entry.id   AF-A0A433P5F0-F1
#
_cell.length_a   1.000
_cell.length_b   1.000
_cell.length_c   1.000
_cell.angle_alpha   90.00
_cell.angle_beta   90.00
_cell.angle_gamma   90.00
#
_symmetry.space_group_name_H-M   'P 1'
#
loop_
_entity.id
_entity.type
_entity.pdbx_description
1 polymer ?
#
loop_
_entity_poly.entity_id
_entity_poly.type
_entity_poly.pdbx_seq_one_letter_code
_entity_poly.pdbx_strand_id
1 'polypeptide(L)'
;MSVCPIPIIATDKHKYLICHPSLQHYQGVEHPESIDLSNDIIKRKLTEPLADVLTLECGLQRLVLENCGLEDDTLKVLLHGLLITDSSPHLSLANNKKIKANGFKYIATYIKKSASLKYLNLANTLPDKKAAQYLSKSLTPSTTTHHPTSLETLILDSCQLKTPLLELLAPAIRRSSLRTLSLRNNKINQLGGYWISVILSDYEDNTVTLPVTHPPPVPLVTRTWKDGLQVLDLGSNEIRAGMQYIAQSLKWNKSLRELKAADCKIDGKGCAAVGDALVSGIYFI
;
A
#
# COMPACT_ATOMS: atom_id res chain seq x y z
N MET A 1 -22.24 -22.19 -39.21
CA MET A 1 -21.08 -21.35 -38.81
C MET A 1 -20.45 -22.03 -37.61
N SER A 2 -19.16 -22.36 -37.70
CA SER A 2 -18.42 -23.09 -36.67
C SER A 2 -18.38 -22.28 -35.38
N VAL A 3 -18.90 -22.85 -34.29
CA VAL A 3 -18.84 -22.24 -32.96
C VAL A 3 -17.44 -22.47 -32.41
N CYS A 4 -16.59 -21.45 -32.48
CA CYS A 4 -15.30 -21.48 -31.79
C CYS A 4 -15.55 -21.52 -30.28
N PRO A 5 -14.97 -22.46 -29.52
CA PRO A 5 -15.09 -22.45 -28.08
C PRO A 5 -14.37 -21.21 -27.52
N ILE A 6 -15.11 -20.38 -26.78
CA ILE A 6 -14.56 -19.26 -26.01
C ILE A 6 -13.57 -19.87 -25.00
N PRO A 7 -12.32 -19.38 -24.89
CA PRO A 7 -11.41 -19.84 -23.86
C PRO A 7 -11.93 -19.37 -22.50
N ILE A 8 -12.75 -20.23 -21.89
CA ILE A 8 -13.17 -20.12 -20.51
C ILE A 8 -11.91 -20.36 -19.68
N ILE A 9 -11.41 -19.34 -18.98
CA ILE A 9 -10.47 -19.60 -17.88
C ILE A 9 -11.32 -20.17 -16.74
N ALA A 10 -11.50 -21.49 -16.77
CA ALA A 10 -12.08 -22.23 -15.68
C ALA A 10 -10.97 -22.37 -14.63
N THR A 11 -11.11 -21.69 -13.49
CA THR A 11 -10.41 -22.17 -12.30
C THR A 11 -11.16 -23.38 -11.77
N ASP A 12 -10.44 -24.33 -11.17
CA ASP A 12 -10.88 -25.69 -10.83
C ASP A 12 -12.07 -25.76 -9.83
N LYS A 13 -12.68 -24.61 -9.46
CA LYS A 13 -13.75 -24.47 -8.46
C LYS A 13 -14.89 -23.53 -8.87
N HIS A 14 -15.31 -23.53 -10.13
CA HIS A 14 -16.48 -22.77 -10.60
C HIS A 14 -16.40 -21.25 -10.38
N LYS A 15 -15.32 -20.62 -10.82
CA LYS A 15 -15.30 -19.17 -11.11
C LYS A 15 -14.93 -19.00 -12.58
N TYR A 16 -15.93 -18.72 -13.41
CA TYR A 16 -15.75 -18.54 -14.84
C TYR A 16 -15.25 -17.13 -15.13
N LEU A 17 -13.99 -16.99 -15.57
CA LEU A 17 -13.49 -15.74 -16.15
C LEU A 17 -13.97 -15.71 -17.60
N ILE A 18 -15.08 -15.00 -17.83
CA ILE A 18 -15.66 -14.77 -19.14
C ILE A 18 -15.32 -13.34 -19.55
N CYS A 19 -14.18 -13.15 -20.21
CA CYS A 19 -13.83 -11.87 -20.81
C CYS A 19 -13.27 -12.12 -22.22
N HIS A 20 -14.15 -12.36 -23.18
CA HIS A 20 -13.81 -12.37 -24.60
C HIS A 20 -14.21 -11.01 -25.22
N PRO A 21 -13.36 -10.38 -26.05
CA PRO A 21 -13.67 -9.10 -26.70
C PRO A 21 -15.02 -9.06 -27.44
N SER A 22 -15.47 -10.20 -27.97
CA SER A 22 -16.77 -10.35 -28.63
C SER A 22 -17.98 -10.13 -27.71
N LEU A 23 -17.80 -10.16 -26.39
CA LEU A 23 -18.88 -9.91 -25.42
C LEU A 23 -19.21 -8.43 -25.27
N GLN A 24 -18.38 -7.51 -25.78
CA GLN A 24 -18.72 -6.09 -25.84
C GLN A 24 -19.99 -5.84 -26.68
N HIS A 25 -20.35 -6.77 -27.57
CA HIS A 25 -21.57 -6.72 -28.37
C HIS A 25 -22.76 -7.40 -27.69
N TYR A 26 -22.57 -8.08 -26.55
CA TYR A 26 -23.63 -8.65 -25.75
C TYR A 26 -24.17 -7.58 -24.78
N GLN A 27 -25.11 -6.77 -25.29
CA GLN A 27 -25.94 -5.90 -24.46
C GLN A 27 -26.66 -6.76 -23.41
N GLY A 28 -26.28 -6.61 -22.14
CA GLY A 28 -26.96 -7.24 -21.00
C GLY A 28 -26.09 -8.12 -20.10
N VAL A 29 -24.80 -8.30 -20.37
CA VAL A 29 -23.90 -9.00 -19.43
C VAL A 29 -23.22 -7.96 -18.54
N GLU A 30 -23.60 -7.92 -17.26
CA GLU A 30 -22.89 -7.15 -16.25
C GLU A 30 -21.43 -7.64 -16.19
N HIS A 31 -20.49 -6.73 -16.42
CA HIS A 31 -19.07 -7.06 -16.35
C HIS A 31 -18.64 -7.17 -14.89
N PRO A 32 -17.77 -8.12 -14.52
CA PRO A 32 -17.40 -8.32 -13.12
C PRO A 32 -16.58 -7.14 -12.60
N GLU A 33 -17.16 -6.36 -11.68
CA GLU A 33 -16.45 -5.29 -10.96
C GLU A 33 -15.43 -5.85 -9.95
N SER A 34 -15.54 -7.13 -9.58
CA SER A 34 -14.62 -7.78 -8.64
C SER A 34 -14.23 -9.17 -9.12
N ILE A 35 -12.93 -9.41 -9.22
CA ILE A 35 -12.33 -10.71 -9.52
C ILE A 35 -11.57 -11.18 -8.29
N ASP A 36 -11.93 -12.36 -7.77
CA ASP A 36 -11.24 -12.99 -6.66
C ASP A 36 -10.79 -14.40 -7.04
N LEU A 37 -9.47 -14.58 -7.16
CA LEU A 37 -8.80 -15.83 -7.51
C LEU A 37 -8.02 -16.41 -6.32
N SER A 38 -8.38 -16.02 -5.09
CA SER A 38 -7.64 -16.42 -3.90
C SER A 38 -7.56 -17.94 -3.77
N ASN A 39 -6.37 -18.44 -3.46
CA ASN A 39 -6.01 -19.86 -3.34
C ASN A 39 -5.95 -20.66 -4.65
N ASP A 40 -6.22 -20.03 -5.80
CA ASP A 40 -6.00 -20.66 -7.10
C ASP A 40 -4.58 -20.39 -7.59
N ILE A 41 -3.81 -21.45 -7.86
CA ILE A 41 -2.41 -21.33 -8.27
C ILE A 41 -2.34 -20.83 -9.71
N ILE A 42 -1.86 -19.61 -9.89
CA ILE A 42 -1.64 -19.02 -11.22
C ILE A 42 -0.31 -19.54 -11.77
N LYS A 43 -0.40 -20.63 -12.54
CA LYS A 43 0.75 -21.20 -13.26
C LYS A 43 1.22 -20.22 -14.34
N ARG A 44 2.53 -20.25 -14.67
CA ARG A 44 3.14 -19.42 -15.72
C ARG A 44 2.38 -19.45 -17.06
N LYS A 45 1.81 -20.61 -17.42
CA LYS A 45 1.01 -20.79 -18.66
C LYS A 45 -0.31 -19.99 -18.67
N LEU A 46 -0.86 -19.69 -17.50
CA LEU A 46 -2.10 -18.92 -17.35
C LEU A 46 -1.85 -17.42 -17.16
N THR A 47 -0.60 -17.01 -16.94
CA THR A 47 -0.26 -15.61 -16.68
C THR A 47 -0.59 -14.70 -17.88
N GLU A 48 -0.18 -15.08 -19.09
CA GLU A 48 -0.45 -14.29 -20.30
C GLU A 48 -1.95 -14.20 -20.60
N PRO A 49 -2.71 -15.32 -20.69
CA PRO A 49 -4.17 -15.24 -20.88
C PRO A 49 -4.89 -14.41 -19.82
N LEU A 50 -4.48 -14.52 -18.55
CA LEU A 50 -5.08 -13.73 -17.48
C LEU A 50 -4.74 -12.24 -17.64
N ALA A 51 -3.50 -11.91 -18.01
CA ALA A 51 -3.11 -10.53 -18.25
C ALA A 51 -3.86 -9.92 -19.43
N ASP A 52 -4.07 -10.67 -20.52
CA ASP A 52 -4.87 -10.24 -21.66
C ASP A 52 -6.31 -9.91 -21.23
N VAL A 53 -6.90 -10.75 -20.38
CA VAL A 53 -8.22 -10.47 -19.80
C VAL A 53 -8.22 -9.19 -18.96
N LEU A 54 -7.17 -8.94 -18.16
CA LEU A 54 -7.03 -7.72 -17.36
C LEU A 54 -6.82 -6.45 -18.22
N THR A 55 -6.46 -6.59 -19.51
CA THR A 55 -6.39 -5.46 -20.45
C THR A 55 -7.74 -5.03 -20.99
N LEU A 56 -8.80 -5.81 -20.76
CA LEU A 56 -10.15 -5.48 -21.25
C LEU A 56 -10.78 -4.41 -20.34
N GLU A 57 -11.35 -3.38 -20.96
CA GLU A 57 -12.10 -2.32 -20.29
C GLU A 57 -13.46 -2.86 -19.79
N CYS A 58 -13.42 -3.60 -18.68
CA CYS A 58 -14.58 -4.21 -18.05
C CYS A 58 -15.03 -3.47 -16.77
N GLY A 59 -14.39 -2.35 -16.42
CA GLY A 59 -14.71 -1.58 -15.22
C GLY A 59 -14.28 -2.24 -13.90
N LEU A 60 -13.29 -3.14 -13.94
CA LEU A 60 -12.81 -3.89 -12.78
C LEU A 60 -12.41 -2.96 -11.63
N GLN A 61 -13.14 -3.03 -10.52
CA GLN A 61 -12.89 -2.23 -9.32
C GLN A 61 -11.97 -2.92 -8.30
N ARG A 62 -11.99 -4.25 -8.27
CA ARG A 62 -11.31 -5.06 -7.27
C ARG A 62 -10.70 -6.31 -7.87
N LEU A 63 -9.41 -6.52 -7.61
CA LEU A 63 -8.71 -7.74 -7.94
C LEU A 63 -8.03 -8.34 -6.70
N VAL A 64 -8.37 -9.59 -6.40
CA VAL A 64 -7.83 -10.34 -5.27
C VAL A 64 -7.07 -11.55 -5.79
N LEU A 65 -5.74 -11.54 -5.60
CA LEU A 65 -4.82 -12.60 -6.00
C LEU A 65 -4.07 -13.16 -4.78
N GLU A 66 -4.81 -13.50 -3.72
CA GLU A 66 -4.21 -13.96 -2.48
C GLU A 66 -3.81 -15.43 -2.54
N ASN A 67 -2.62 -15.76 -2.08
CA ASN A 67 -2.15 -17.16 -2.05
C ASN A 67 -2.23 -17.85 -3.44
N CYS A 68 -2.01 -17.10 -4.53
CA CYS A 68 -2.04 -17.62 -5.90
C CYS A 68 -0.69 -18.18 -6.37
N GLY A 69 0.31 -18.23 -5.49
CA GLY A 69 1.65 -18.70 -5.84
C GLY A 69 2.42 -17.75 -6.76
N LEU A 70 2.11 -16.44 -6.73
CA LEU A 70 2.73 -15.45 -7.61
C LEU A 70 4.25 -15.33 -7.38
N GLU A 71 4.96 -15.32 -8.50
CA GLU A 71 6.42 -15.11 -8.62
C GLU A 71 6.70 -13.82 -9.39
N ASP A 72 7.94 -13.33 -9.34
CA ASP A 72 8.32 -12.02 -9.92
C ASP A 72 7.95 -11.88 -11.41
N ASP A 73 8.18 -12.93 -12.22
CA ASP A 73 7.85 -12.91 -13.65
C ASP A 73 6.34 -12.86 -13.89
N THR A 74 5.57 -13.64 -13.13
CA THR A 74 4.10 -13.64 -13.25
C THR A 74 3.53 -12.28 -12.85
N LEU A 75 4.08 -11.67 -11.80
CA LEU A 75 3.64 -10.39 -11.30
C LEU A 75 3.96 -9.25 -12.28
N LYS A 76 5.10 -9.32 -12.97
CA LYS A 76 5.45 -8.36 -14.03
C LYS A 76 4.37 -8.27 -15.11
N VAL A 77 3.93 -9.43 -15.60
CA VAL A 77 2.96 -9.52 -16.71
C VAL A 77 1.57 -9.07 -16.24
N LEU A 78 1.13 -9.52 -15.05
CA LEU A 78 -0.16 -9.14 -14.48
C LEU A 78 -0.26 -7.64 -14.17
N LEU A 79 0.76 -7.06 -13.52
CA LEU A 79 0.78 -5.63 -13.22
C LEU A 79 0.90 -4.77 -14.48
N HIS A 80 1.53 -5.27 -15.54
CA HIS A 80 1.54 -4.58 -16.84
C HIS A 80 0.14 -4.56 -17.45
N GLY A 81 -0.58 -5.69 -17.44
CA GLY A 81 -1.96 -5.76 -17.93
C GLY A 81 -2.90 -4.82 -17.17
N LEU A 82 -2.81 -4.81 -15.84
CA LEU A 82 -3.60 -3.91 -14.98
C LEU A 82 -3.32 -2.43 -15.21
N LEU A 83 -2.09 -2.09 -15.62
CA LEU A 83 -1.71 -0.71 -15.86
C LEU A 83 -2.25 -0.18 -17.20
N ILE A 84 -2.61 -1.05 -18.13
CA ILE A 84 -3.18 -0.65 -19.42
C ILE A 84 -4.58 -0.07 -19.22
N THR A 85 -5.42 -0.74 -18.43
CA THR A 85 -6.77 -0.25 -18.11
C THR A 85 -6.77 0.79 -17.00
N ASP A 86 -5.81 0.69 -16.07
CA ASP A 86 -5.67 1.54 -14.87
C ASP A 86 -7.02 1.83 -14.19
N SER A 87 -7.89 0.81 -14.10
CA SER A 87 -9.26 0.95 -13.62
C SER A 87 -9.50 0.42 -12.21
N SER A 88 -8.57 -0.38 -11.68
CA SER A 88 -8.73 -1.13 -10.43
C SER A 88 -8.18 -0.40 -9.19
N PRO A 89 -9.03 0.27 -8.39
CA PRO A 89 -8.61 0.87 -7.14
C PRO A 89 -8.19 -0.12 -6.06
N HIS A 90 -8.64 -1.37 -6.10
CA HIS A 90 -8.37 -2.35 -5.03
C HIS A 90 -7.57 -3.56 -5.53
N LEU A 91 -6.33 -3.70 -5.09
CA LEU A 91 -5.48 -4.84 -5.41
C LEU A 91 -5.01 -5.56 -4.14
N SER A 92 -5.23 -6.87 -4.07
CA SER A 92 -4.64 -7.73 -3.05
C SER A 92 -3.67 -8.74 -3.65
N LEU A 93 -2.43 -8.75 -3.15
CA LEU A 93 -1.37 -9.70 -3.49
C LEU A 93 -0.91 -10.49 -2.27
N ALA A 94 -1.73 -10.53 -1.20
CA ALA A 94 -1.34 -11.12 0.07
C ALA A 94 -0.99 -12.62 -0.05
N ASN A 95 -0.23 -13.12 0.92
CA ASN A 95 0.16 -14.53 1.02
C ASN A 95 1.03 -15.07 -0.14
N ASN A 96 1.49 -14.22 -1.07
CA ASN A 96 2.41 -14.63 -2.13
C ASN A 96 3.88 -14.55 -1.71
N LYS A 97 4.33 -15.52 -0.91
CA LYS A 97 5.70 -15.56 -0.32
C LYS A 97 6.85 -15.71 -1.33
N LYS A 98 6.52 -16.07 -2.57
CA LYS A 98 7.49 -16.22 -3.65
C LYS A 98 7.84 -14.90 -4.35
N ILE A 99 7.12 -13.81 -4.08
CA ILE A 99 7.49 -12.46 -4.51
C ILE A 99 8.81 -12.07 -3.83
N LYS A 100 9.83 -11.77 -4.63
CA LYS A 100 11.16 -11.32 -4.20
C LYS A 100 11.40 -9.88 -4.64
N ALA A 101 12.65 -9.43 -4.58
CA ALA A 101 13.01 -8.04 -4.83
C ALA A 101 12.55 -7.49 -6.18
N ASN A 102 12.56 -8.29 -7.27
CA ASN A 102 12.10 -7.82 -8.58
C ASN A 102 10.56 -7.70 -8.60
N GLY A 103 9.85 -8.61 -7.95
CA GLY A 103 8.40 -8.50 -7.77
C GLY A 103 8.02 -7.20 -7.06
N PHE A 104 8.70 -6.85 -5.97
CA PHE A 104 8.52 -5.56 -5.31
C PHE A 104 8.92 -4.35 -6.16
N LYS A 105 9.91 -4.48 -7.05
CA LYS A 105 10.23 -3.45 -8.05
C LYS A 105 9.05 -3.23 -9.00
N TYR A 106 8.37 -4.29 -9.44
CA TYR A 106 7.19 -4.17 -10.30
C TYR A 106 6.00 -3.58 -9.55
N ILE A 107 5.76 -4.00 -8.30
CA ILE A 107 4.74 -3.38 -7.42
C ILE A 107 5.01 -1.89 -7.25
N ALA A 108 6.26 -1.50 -6.93
CA ALA A 108 6.64 -0.10 -6.78
C ALA A 108 6.47 0.70 -8.07
N THR A 109 6.74 0.09 -9.22
CA THR A 109 6.50 0.73 -10.52
C THR A 109 5.02 0.93 -10.78
N TYR A 110 4.18 -0.05 -10.42
CA TYR A 110 2.73 0.04 -10.53
C TYR A 110 2.16 1.14 -9.62
N ILE A 111 2.57 1.21 -8.35
CA ILE A 111 2.18 2.27 -7.40
C ILE A 111 2.51 3.68 -7.94
N LYS A 112 3.64 3.83 -8.65
CA LYS A 112 4.03 5.12 -9.23
C LYS A 112 3.22 5.53 -10.46
N LYS A 113 2.79 4.55 -11.25
CA LYS A 113 2.18 4.80 -12.57
C LYS A 113 0.66 4.77 -12.54
N SER A 114 0.06 4.02 -11.62
CA SER A 114 -1.38 3.93 -11.49
C SER A 114 -1.95 5.21 -10.87
N ALA A 115 -2.94 5.79 -11.53
CA ALA A 115 -3.72 6.91 -11.02
C ALA A 115 -4.94 6.43 -10.23
N SER A 116 -5.43 5.21 -10.47
CA SER A 116 -6.63 4.66 -9.82
C SER A 116 -6.36 3.91 -8.52
N LEU A 117 -5.16 3.35 -8.30
CA LEU A 117 -4.88 2.48 -7.15
C LEU A 117 -5.07 3.21 -5.80
N LYS A 118 -6.09 2.79 -5.03
CA LYS A 118 -6.41 3.33 -3.69
C LYS A 118 -6.05 2.39 -2.56
N TYR A 119 -6.17 1.09 -2.77
CA TYR A 119 -5.97 0.05 -1.77
C TYR A 119 -4.99 -1.00 -2.28
N LEU A 120 -3.94 -1.26 -1.50
CA LEU A 120 -2.97 -2.30 -1.77
C LEU A 120 -2.75 -3.18 -0.54
N ASN A 121 -3.02 -4.47 -0.69
CA ASN A 121 -2.72 -5.46 0.34
C ASN A 121 -1.51 -6.33 -0.04
N LEU A 122 -0.45 -6.22 0.76
CA LEU A 122 0.79 -6.99 0.64
C LEU A 122 1.04 -7.87 1.86
N ALA A 123 0.00 -8.18 2.65
CA ALA A 123 0.14 -8.97 3.87
C ALA A 123 0.81 -10.33 3.59
N ASN A 124 1.65 -10.79 4.52
CA ASN A 124 2.38 -12.05 4.43
C ASN A 124 3.23 -12.19 3.14
N THR A 125 3.68 -11.06 2.59
CA THR A 125 4.80 -10.99 1.65
C THR A 125 6.08 -10.69 2.44
N LEU A 126 7.25 -11.07 1.92
CA LEU A 126 8.52 -10.95 2.68
C LEU A 126 9.46 -9.92 2.03
N PRO A 127 9.20 -8.60 2.20
CA PRO A 127 10.07 -7.58 1.65
C PRO A 127 11.45 -7.61 2.30
N ASP A 128 12.49 -7.74 1.47
CA ASP A 128 13.88 -7.53 1.89
C ASP A 128 14.27 -6.04 1.86
N LYS A 129 15.56 -5.75 2.12
CA LYS A 129 16.09 -4.38 2.09
C LYS A 129 15.88 -3.69 0.74
N LYS A 130 16.03 -4.40 -0.38
CA LYS A 130 15.84 -3.83 -1.73
C LYS A 130 14.37 -3.57 -2.01
N ALA A 131 13.49 -4.51 -1.63
CA ALA A 131 12.05 -4.35 -1.70
C ALA A 131 11.57 -3.11 -0.93
N ALA A 132 12.02 -2.93 0.32
CA ALA A 132 11.70 -1.75 1.12
C ALA A 132 12.18 -0.45 0.45
N GLN A 133 13.37 -0.44 -0.17
CA GLN A 133 13.85 0.71 -0.95
C GLN A 133 12.97 0.99 -2.17
N TYR A 134 12.49 -0.03 -2.88
CA TYR A 134 11.58 0.16 -4.01
C TYR A 134 10.24 0.76 -3.55
N LEU A 135 9.65 0.21 -2.49
CA LEU A 135 8.40 0.72 -1.90
C LEU A 135 8.56 2.16 -1.38
N SER A 136 9.66 2.45 -0.66
CA SER A 136 9.97 3.80 -0.17
C SER A 136 10.06 4.82 -1.32
N LYS A 137 10.73 4.43 -2.41
CA LYS A 137 10.83 5.26 -3.62
C LYS A 137 9.50 5.44 -4.34
N SER A 138 8.55 4.50 -4.24
CA SER A 138 7.23 4.62 -4.88
C SER A 138 6.22 5.42 -4.06
N LEU A 139 6.36 5.44 -2.74
CA LEU A 139 5.48 6.21 -1.86
C LEU A 139 5.90 7.69 -1.75
N THR A 140 7.18 7.99 -2.00
CA THR A 140 7.65 9.37 -2.00
C THR A 140 7.16 10.09 -3.27
N PRO A 141 6.49 11.24 -3.15
CA PRO A 141 6.05 12.03 -4.29
C PRO A 141 7.25 12.37 -5.19
N SER A 142 7.18 11.99 -6.47
CA SER A 142 8.23 12.35 -7.43
C SER A 142 8.00 13.77 -7.91
N THR A 143 9.07 14.56 -8.04
CA THR A 143 9.04 15.88 -8.69
C THR A 143 8.99 15.78 -10.22
N THR A 144 9.23 14.58 -10.78
CA THR A 144 9.40 14.36 -12.22
C THR A 144 8.19 13.76 -12.92
N THR A 145 7.18 13.30 -12.19
CA THR A 145 5.95 12.73 -12.76
C THR A 145 4.79 13.64 -12.39
N HIS A 146 4.01 14.08 -13.38
CA HIS A 146 2.90 15.03 -13.22
C HIS A 146 1.71 14.51 -12.38
N HIS A 147 1.77 13.27 -11.87
CA HIS A 147 0.70 12.69 -11.06
C HIS A 147 1.25 12.22 -9.69
N PRO A 148 0.65 12.69 -8.57
CA PRO A 148 0.94 12.13 -7.26
C PRO A 148 0.34 10.73 -7.14
N THR A 149 1.02 9.84 -6.43
CA THR A 149 0.49 8.51 -6.08
C THR A 149 -0.87 8.64 -5.38
N SER A 150 -1.87 7.88 -5.83
CA SER A 150 -3.24 7.92 -5.33
C SER A 150 -3.53 6.93 -4.20
N LEU A 151 -2.53 6.13 -3.80
CA LEU A 151 -2.65 5.09 -2.78
C LEU A 151 -3.01 5.66 -1.40
N GLU A 152 -4.13 5.22 -0.85
CA GLU A 152 -4.68 5.68 0.42
C GLU A 152 -4.58 4.61 1.51
N THR A 153 -4.68 3.33 1.16
CA THR A 153 -4.61 2.21 2.10
C THR A 153 -3.50 1.24 1.72
N LEU A 154 -2.60 0.97 2.66
CA LEU A 154 -1.52 0.00 2.51
C LEU A 154 -1.52 -0.99 3.68
N ILE A 155 -1.62 -2.28 3.35
CA ILE A 155 -1.57 -3.37 4.33
C ILE A 155 -0.24 -4.11 4.19
N LEU A 156 0.55 -4.12 5.26
CA LEU A 156 1.86 -4.78 5.37
C LEU A 156 1.90 -5.71 6.59
N ASP A 157 0.79 -6.38 6.86
CA ASP A 157 0.66 -7.29 7.99
C ASP A 157 1.52 -8.55 7.81
N SER A 158 2.11 -9.06 8.87
CA SER A 158 2.93 -10.29 8.85
C SER A 158 4.10 -10.28 7.85
N CYS A 159 4.62 -9.09 7.52
CA CYS A 159 5.71 -8.90 6.55
C CYS A 159 7.13 -8.99 7.14
N GLN A 160 7.25 -9.43 8.41
CA GLN A 160 8.53 -9.51 9.14
C GLN A 160 9.27 -8.17 9.20
N LEU A 161 8.53 -7.04 9.22
CA LEU A 161 9.13 -5.70 9.28
C LEU A 161 9.84 -5.49 10.62
N LYS A 162 11.17 -5.46 10.55
CA LYS A 162 12.09 -5.11 11.64
C LYS A 162 12.52 -3.65 11.51
N THR A 163 13.19 -3.15 12.55
CA THR A 163 13.71 -1.76 12.61
C THR A 163 14.43 -1.29 11.34
N PRO A 164 15.35 -2.07 10.71
CA PRO A 164 16.05 -1.59 9.51
C PRO A 164 15.17 -1.40 8.27
N LEU A 165 14.05 -2.14 8.18
CA LEU A 165 13.09 -1.95 7.09
C LEU A 165 12.19 -0.76 7.36
N LEU A 166 11.78 -0.56 8.63
CA LEU A 166 11.03 0.62 9.03
C LEU A 166 11.81 1.92 8.82
N GLU A 167 13.11 1.93 9.10
CA GLU A 167 13.99 3.07 8.80
C GLU A 167 13.92 3.52 7.34
N LEU A 168 13.80 2.56 6.41
CA LEU A 168 13.71 2.85 4.97
C LEU A 168 12.31 3.31 4.56
N LEU A 169 11.27 2.77 5.19
CA LEU A 169 9.87 3.01 4.82
C LEU A 169 9.28 4.25 5.49
N ALA A 170 9.61 4.51 6.75
CA ALA A 170 8.98 5.54 7.58
C ALA A 170 9.04 6.95 6.97
N PRO A 171 10.19 7.45 6.46
CA PRO A 171 10.25 8.77 5.85
C PRO A 171 9.43 8.90 4.56
N ALA A 172 9.24 7.80 3.83
CA ALA A 172 8.44 7.79 2.62
C ALA A 172 6.93 7.74 2.94
N ILE A 173 6.54 6.90 3.89
CA ILE A 173 5.15 6.81 4.38
C ILE A 173 4.70 8.17 4.94
N ARG A 174 5.54 8.81 5.77
CA ARG A 174 5.28 10.14 6.33
C ARG A 174 4.94 11.19 5.26
N ARG A 175 5.57 11.12 4.07
CA ARG A 175 5.40 12.07 2.96
C ARG A 175 4.39 11.62 1.90
N SER A 176 3.78 10.45 2.09
CA SER A 176 2.85 9.85 1.14
C SER A 176 1.43 10.42 1.30
N SER A 177 0.51 9.96 0.46
CA SER A 177 -0.93 10.24 0.53
C SER A 177 -1.71 9.21 1.37
N LEU A 178 -1.01 8.28 2.05
CA LEU A 178 -1.65 7.23 2.82
C LEU A 178 -2.52 7.79 3.96
N ARG A 179 -3.73 7.23 4.07
CA ARG A 179 -4.70 7.48 5.14
C ARG A 179 -4.74 6.31 6.12
N THR A 180 -4.57 5.10 5.61
CA THR A 180 -4.66 3.87 6.40
C THR A 180 -3.40 3.03 6.19
N LEU A 181 -2.74 2.66 7.29
CA LEU A 181 -1.58 1.79 7.29
C LEU A 181 -1.77 0.69 8.33
N SER A 182 -1.64 -0.55 7.89
CA SER A 182 -1.63 -1.71 8.79
C SER A 182 -0.26 -2.37 8.78
N LEU A 183 0.32 -2.51 9.98
CA LEU A 183 1.62 -3.13 10.26
C LEU A 183 1.47 -4.27 11.29
N ARG A 184 0.32 -4.95 11.31
CA ARG A 184 0.03 -5.98 12.32
C ARG A 184 0.99 -7.16 12.22
N ASN A 185 1.23 -7.82 13.34
CA ASN A 185 1.99 -9.07 13.41
C ASN A 185 3.38 -8.97 12.74
N ASN A 186 4.04 -7.83 12.88
CA ASN A 186 5.40 -7.62 12.41
C ASN A 186 6.41 -7.83 13.55
N LYS A 187 7.69 -7.50 13.32
CA LYS A 187 8.77 -7.62 14.30
C LYS A 187 9.24 -6.24 14.75
N ILE A 188 8.27 -5.34 14.97
CA ILE A 188 8.50 -3.99 15.45
C ILE A 188 8.79 -4.06 16.94
N ASN A 189 10.05 -3.83 17.30
CA ASN A 189 10.52 -3.78 18.68
C ASN A 189 10.49 -2.34 19.21
N GLN A 190 11.04 -2.12 20.41
CA GLN A 190 11.18 -0.81 21.02
C GLN A 190 11.85 0.24 20.11
N LEU A 191 12.93 -0.11 19.40
CA LEU A 191 13.59 0.79 18.45
C LEU A 191 12.72 1.06 17.21
N GLY A 192 11.90 0.08 16.81
CA GLY A 192 10.89 0.26 15.77
C GLY A 192 9.85 1.32 16.14
N GLY A 193 9.53 1.48 17.43
CA GLY A 193 8.63 2.53 17.94
C GLY A 193 9.07 3.95 17.58
N TYR A 194 10.38 4.22 17.51
CA TYR A 194 10.91 5.50 17.03
C TYR A 194 10.57 5.75 15.55
N TRP A 195 10.67 4.73 14.69
CA TRP A 195 10.31 4.89 13.27
C TRP A 195 8.80 5.03 13.07
N ILE A 196 8.00 4.45 13.97
CA ILE A 196 6.57 4.74 14.01
C ILE A 196 6.31 6.19 14.40
N SER A 197 7.05 6.75 15.36
CA SER A 197 6.90 8.18 15.69
C SER A 197 7.29 9.09 14.52
N VAL A 198 8.27 8.69 13.70
CA VAL A 198 8.59 9.40 12.45
C VAL A 198 7.43 9.36 11.46
N ILE A 199 6.73 8.23 11.31
CA ILE A 199 5.54 8.12 10.46
C ILE A 199 4.45 9.10 10.90
N LEU A 200 4.26 9.26 12.22
CA LEU A 200 3.22 10.11 12.83
C LEU A 200 3.64 11.57 13.02
N SER A 201 4.86 11.94 12.67
CA SER A 201 5.36 13.28 12.95
C SER A 201 4.80 14.30 11.95
N ASP A 202 3.92 15.20 12.42
CA ASP A 202 3.22 16.20 11.60
C ASP A 202 3.90 17.59 11.57
N TYR A 203 5.16 17.70 12.01
CA TYR A 203 5.87 18.97 11.97
C TYR A 203 6.36 19.31 10.55
N GLU A 204 6.27 20.59 10.17
CA GLU A 204 6.91 21.12 8.96
C GLU A 204 8.42 20.83 9.06
N ASP A 205 9.00 20.17 8.05
CA ASP A 205 10.43 20.25 7.85
C ASP A 205 10.72 21.72 7.52
N ASN A 206 10.94 22.54 8.56
CA ASN A 206 11.30 23.95 8.42
C ASN A 206 12.69 24.07 7.79
N THR A 207 12.79 23.80 6.50
CA THR A 207 13.89 24.30 5.69
C THR A 207 13.58 25.75 5.40
N VAL A 208 14.05 26.62 6.29
CA VAL A 208 14.17 28.07 6.05
C VAL A 208 14.83 28.24 4.68
N THR A 209 14.05 28.69 3.69
CA THR A 209 14.61 29.10 2.42
C THR A 209 15.30 30.43 2.68
N LEU A 210 16.62 30.46 2.56
CA LEU A 210 17.39 31.71 2.60
C LEU A 210 16.82 32.68 1.55
N PRO A 211 16.87 34.01 1.79
CA PRO A 211 16.43 34.99 0.81
C PRO A 211 17.33 34.89 -0.42
N VAL A 212 16.88 34.19 -1.47
CA VAL A 212 17.51 34.23 -2.79
C VAL A 212 16.89 35.41 -3.54
N THR A 213 17.70 36.42 -3.77
CA THR A 213 17.38 37.57 -4.63
C THR A 213 17.19 37.11 -6.08
N HIS A 214 15.92 36.91 -6.50
CA HIS A 214 15.40 36.59 -7.86
C HIS A 214 15.88 35.27 -8.51
N PRO A 215 15.05 34.48 -9.24
CA PRO A 215 13.95 34.86 -10.16
C PRO A 215 12.57 34.25 -9.75
N PRO A 216 11.51 34.11 -10.61
CA PRO A 216 10.10 34.17 -10.17
C PRO A 216 9.75 33.07 -9.16
N PRO A 217 8.75 33.31 -8.28
CA PRO A 217 8.33 32.32 -7.30
C PRO A 217 7.79 31.10 -8.07
N VAL A 218 8.63 30.06 -8.16
CA VAL A 218 8.15 28.69 -8.35
C VAL A 218 7.10 28.52 -7.26
N PRO A 219 5.88 28.03 -7.55
CA PRO A 219 4.94 27.72 -6.47
C PRO A 219 5.66 26.73 -5.55
N LEU A 220 6.14 27.23 -4.42
CA LEU A 220 6.50 26.42 -3.29
C LEU A 220 5.18 25.76 -2.94
N VAL A 221 5.03 24.51 -3.35
CA VAL A 221 3.97 23.65 -2.85
C VAL A 221 4.28 23.50 -1.36
N THR A 222 3.87 24.49 -0.58
CA THR A 222 3.67 24.38 0.84
C THR A 222 2.54 23.38 0.97
N ARG A 223 2.90 22.09 1.04
CA ARG A 223 1.93 21.08 1.44
C ARG A 223 1.48 21.49 2.82
N THR A 224 0.30 22.09 2.90
CA THR A 224 -0.45 22.12 4.14
C THR A 224 -0.60 20.67 4.54
N TRP A 225 0.03 20.27 5.66
CA TRP A 225 0.06 18.90 6.20
C TRP A 225 -1.34 18.40 6.63
N LYS A 226 -2.41 18.88 6.01
CA LYS A 226 -3.78 18.76 6.48
C LYS A 226 -4.35 17.34 6.37
N ASP A 227 -3.72 16.44 5.62
CA ASP A 227 -4.21 15.06 5.50
C ASP A 227 -3.09 14.00 5.58
N GLY A 228 -2.46 13.90 6.76
CA GLY A 228 -1.56 12.80 7.11
C GLY A 228 -2.28 11.46 7.33
N LEU A 229 -1.57 10.50 7.93
CA LEU A 229 -2.10 9.17 8.25
C LEU A 229 -3.23 9.27 9.29
N GLN A 230 -4.39 8.69 9.01
CA GLN A 230 -5.58 8.75 9.86
C GLN A 230 -5.78 7.48 10.69
N VAL A 231 -5.44 6.31 10.14
CA VAL A 231 -5.58 5.02 10.80
C VAL A 231 -4.24 4.29 10.77
N LEU A 232 -3.72 3.96 11.94
CA LEU A 232 -2.51 3.16 12.10
C LEU A 232 -2.80 1.92 12.94
N ASP A 233 -2.60 0.74 12.37
CA ASP A 233 -2.70 -0.52 13.08
C ASP A 233 -1.32 -1.15 13.33
N LEU A 234 -0.96 -1.29 14.59
CA LEU A 234 0.29 -1.85 15.09
C LEU A 234 0.08 -3.17 15.82
N GLY A 235 -1.11 -3.77 15.77
CA GLY A 235 -1.47 -4.91 16.61
C GLY A 235 -0.49 -6.09 16.53
N SER A 236 -0.30 -6.80 17.65
CA SER A 236 0.58 -7.98 17.75
C SER A 236 2.04 -7.70 17.37
N ASN A 237 2.60 -6.57 17.81
CA ASN A 237 4.02 -6.24 17.72
C ASN A 237 4.68 -6.25 19.12
N GLU A 238 6.00 -6.06 19.21
CA GLU A 238 6.70 -6.01 20.50
C GLU A 238 7.23 -4.61 20.83
N ILE A 239 6.36 -3.61 20.74
CA ILE A 239 6.74 -2.20 20.85
C ILE A 239 7.28 -1.89 22.26
N ARG A 240 6.68 -2.46 23.32
CA ARG A 240 7.13 -2.27 24.71
C ARG A 240 7.31 -0.78 25.05
N ALA A 241 8.43 -0.40 25.67
CA ALA A 241 8.77 0.98 26.00
C ALA A 241 8.91 1.92 24.79
N GLY A 242 8.96 1.38 23.55
CA GLY A 242 8.94 2.17 22.32
C GLY A 242 7.65 2.97 22.14
N MET A 243 6.60 2.63 22.88
CA MET A 243 5.34 3.38 22.89
C MET A 243 5.53 4.83 23.38
N GLN A 244 6.57 5.11 24.18
CA GLN A 244 6.89 6.48 24.61
C GLN A 244 7.24 7.40 23.42
N TYR A 245 7.93 6.88 22.39
CA TYR A 245 8.21 7.66 21.18
C TYR A 245 6.93 7.97 20.41
N ILE A 246 6.06 6.97 20.27
CA ILE A 246 4.77 7.10 19.60
C ILE A 246 3.92 8.14 20.33
N ALA A 247 3.78 8.01 21.65
CA ALA A 247 3.07 8.98 22.50
C ALA A 247 3.62 10.40 22.34
N GLN A 248 4.94 10.55 22.24
CA GLN A 248 5.56 11.85 22.03
C GLN A 248 5.15 12.46 20.69
N SER A 249 5.14 11.70 19.59
CA SER A 249 4.65 12.21 18.30
C SER A 249 3.14 12.53 18.29
N LEU A 250 2.34 11.78 19.05
CA LEU A 250 0.88 11.99 19.14
C LEU A 250 0.51 13.36 19.71
N LYS A 251 1.36 13.97 20.55
CA LYS A 251 1.12 15.32 21.11
C LYS A 251 0.97 16.41 20.05
N TRP A 252 1.62 16.23 18.89
CA TRP A 252 1.61 17.20 17.79
C TRP A 252 0.96 16.68 16.52
N ASN A 253 0.56 15.40 16.50
CA ASN A 253 -0.12 14.82 15.36
C ASN A 253 -1.56 15.35 15.30
N LYS A 254 -1.98 15.85 14.13
CA LYS A 254 -3.31 16.43 13.90
C LYS A 254 -4.17 15.60 12.96
N SER A 255 -3.59 14.55 12.38
CA SER A 255 -4.19 13.76 11.31
C SER A 255 -4.72 12.40 11.78
N LEU A 256 -4.06 11.77 12.75
CA LEU A 256 -4.37 10.44 13.26
C LEU A 256 -5.67 10.46 14.07
N ARG A 257 -6.60 9.60 13.67
CA ARG A 257 -7.92 9.42 14.30
C ARG A 257 -8.01 8.10 15.05
N GLU A 258 -7.28 7.08 14.60
CA GLU A 258 -7.33 5.75 15.17
C GLU A 258 -5.93 5.13 15.25
N LEU A 259 -5.51 4.80 16.48
CA LEU A 259 -4.29 4.03 16.75
C LEU A 259 -4.67 2.69 17.37
N LYS A 260 -4.44 1.59 16.65
CA LYS A 260 -4.65 0.23 17.17
C LYS A 260 -3.31 -0.32 17.64
N ALA A 261 -3.20 -0.60 18.93
CA ALA A 261 -1.99 -1.14 19.54
C ALA A 261 -2.28 -2.34 20.46
N ALA A 262 -3.26 -3.16 20.07
CA ALA A 262 -3.60 -4.39 20.78
C ALA A 262 -2.42 -5.38 20.76
N ASP A 263 -2.18 -6.08 21.88
CA ASP A 263 -1.12 -7.08 21.97
C ASP A 263 0.30 -6.55 21.62
N CYS A 264 0.59 -5.29 21.98
CA CYS A 264 1.88 -4.64 21.72
C CYS A 264 2.92 -4.75 22.85
N LYS A 265 2.62 -5.52 23.90
CA LYS A 265 3.42 -5.66 25.14
C LYS A 265 3.79 -4.32 25.79
N ILE A 266 2.88 -3.35 25.77
CA ILE A 266 3.10 -1.97 26.27
C ILE A 266 3.32 -2.01 27.79
N ASP A 267 4.31 -1.28 28.29
CA ASP A 267 4.61 -1.16 29.72
C ASP A 267 3.82 -0.02 30.37
N GLY A 268 3.76 0.01 31.71
CA GLY A 268 3.01 1.03 32.45
C GLY A 268 3.44 2.47 32.11
N LYS A 269 4.73 2.69 31.84
CA LYS A 269 5.27 3.99 31.40
C LYS A 269 4.75 4.37 30.01
N GLY A 270 4.71 3.42 29.08
CA GLY A 270 4.13 3.61 27.75
C GLY A 270 2.64 3.99 27.83
N CYS A 271 1.87 3.31 28.68
CA CYS A 271 0.45 3.64 28.90
C CYS A 271 0.27 5.05 29.48
N ALA A 272 1.06 5.43 30.49
CA ALA A 272 1.02 6.77 31.06
C ALA A 272 1.37 7.85 30.02
N ALA A 273 2.42 7.62 29.22
CA ALA A 273 2.82 8.55 28.17
C ALA A 273 1.73 8.74 27.11
N VAL A 274 1.01 7.68 26.72
CA VAL A 274 -0.14 7.77 25.82
C VAL A 274 -1.27 8.57 26.47
N GLY A 275 -1.57 8.33 27.75
CA GLY A 275 -2.55 9.12 28.50
C GLY A 275 -2.23 10.62 28.48
N ASP A 276 -0.99 10.99 28.81
CA ASP A 276 -0.53 12.38 28.77
C ASP A 276 -0.62 13.00 27.37
N ALA A 277 -0.28 12.21 26.33
CA ALA A 277 -0.35 12.65 24.95
C ALA A 277 -1.79 12.93 24.50
N LEU A 278 -2.74 12.08 24.90
CA LEU A 278 -4.16 12.26 24.58
C LEU A 278 -4.76 13.48 25.29
N VAL A 279 -4.39 13.73 26.54
CA VAL A 279 -4.82 14.96 27.26
C VAL A 279 -4.26 16.21 26.58
N SER A 280 -2.98 16.18 26.18
CA SER A 280 -2.32 17.31 25.52
C SER A 280 -2.89 17.58 24.12
N GLY A 281 -3.27 16.54 23.38
CA GLY A 281 -3.83 16.63 22.04
C GLY A 281 -5.26 17.19 21.98
N ILE A 282 -6.02 17.11 23.08
CA ILE A 282 -7.39 17.66 23.17
C ILE A 282 -7.40 19.20 23.18
N TYR A 283 -6.30 19.87 23.53
CA TYR A 283 -6.24 21.33 23.60
C TYR A 283 -6.17 22.06 22.23
N PHE A 284 -6.31 21.34 21.11
CA PHE A 284 -6.24 21.92 19.76
C PHE A 284 -7.42 21.56 18.84
N ILE A 285 -8.54 21.07 19.39
CA ILE A 285 -9.81 20.93 18.66
C ILE A 285 -10.70 22.15 18.94
#